data_AF-A0A8R1IEI5-F1
#
_entry.id   AF-A0A8R1IEI5-F1
#
_cell.length_a   1.000
_cell.length_b   1.000
_cell.length_c   1.000
_cell.angle_alpha   90.00
_cell.angle_beta   90.00
_cell.angle_gamma   90.00
#
_symmetry.space_group_name_H-M   'P 1'
#
loop_
_entity.id
_entity.type
_entity.pdbx_description
1 polymer ?
#
loop_
_entity_poly.entity_id
_entity_poly.type
_entity_poly.pdbx_seq_one_letter_code
_entity_poly.pdbx_strand_id
1 'polypeptide(L)'
;MPPGEPVASNSEKDEDVFSEPKEKRYQPCFKKSDPFVEPLLNFDADTSKMEEVYSAVSHWTQIALDLKAKGYPIAEGINNWKKFDAKTREDARMLDDFLNLFISKNLYAQDKPYEVLRVLIAQGTPYLEFKEKMSRVDFSIKCNTIWENDAVAYRCNTCALTPCMSLCESCFDANGHAGHDYTRFFSREGGACDCGNQDVIREQGNCPEHGDESKRPKYEMNDVCIAEYIVMKLLVRLFLDYRGWLWSHRDFPAKV
;
A
#
# COMPACT_ATOMS: atom_id res chain seq x y z
N MET A 1 33.14 40.60 9.86
CA MET A 1 32.71 42.01 9.92
C MET A 1 31.90 42.21 11.21
N PRO A 2 31.97 43.40 11.84
CA PRO A 2 32.14 43.61 13.28
C PRO A 2 30.85 43.48 14.12
N PRO A 3 30.98 43.41 15.47
CA PRO A 3 29.85 43.37 16.39
C PRO A 3 29.22 44.77 16.56
N GLY A 4 27.89 44.83 16.61
CA GLY A 4 27.11 46.05 16.89
C GLY A 4 26.47 45.98 18.27
N GLU A 5 26.66 47.06 19.03
CA GLU A 5 26.30 47.32 20.43
C GLU A 5 24.77 47.40 20.75
N PRO A 6 24.38 47.38 22.04
CA PRO A 6 23.02 47.11 22.49
C PRO A 6 22.14 48.38 22.50
N VAL A 7 20.84 48.22 22.25
CA VAL A 7 19.88 49.32 22.37
C VAL A 7 18.81 49.01 23.42
N ALA A 8 18.90 49.80 24.48
CA ALA A 8 17.94 50.23 25.49
C ALA A 8 16.58 49.52 25.63
N SER A 9 16.30 49.19 26.90
CA SER A 9 14.99 48.96 27.50
C SER A 9 14.00 50.09 27.21
N ASN A 10 12.86 49.76 26.62
CA ASN A 10 11.63 50.53 26.78
C ASN A 10 10.60 49.68 27.50
N SER A 11 10.21 50.17 28.67
CA SER A 11 9.09 49.68 29.47
C SER A 11 7.78 50.10 28.82
N GLU A 12 7.06 49.16 28.21
CA GLU A 12 5.67 49.36 27.79
C GLU A 12 4.79 48.28 28.42
N LYS A 13 4.07 48.75 29.45
CA LYS A 13 2.79 48.31 30.03
C LYS A 13 2.26 46.93 29.58
N ASP A 14 2.16 46.05 30.57
CA ASP A 14 1.34 44.83 30.57
C ASP A 14 -0.12 45.15 30.21
N GLU A 15 -0.51 44.85 28.98
CA GLU A 15 -1.90 44.56 28.62
C GLU A 15 -2.01 43.07 28.31
N ASP A 16 -2.62 42.36 29.26
CA ASP A 16 -2.83 40.92 29.28
C ASP A 16 -3.85 40.53 28.18
N VAL A 17 -3.36 40.37 26.95
CA VAL A 17 -4.17 40.04 25.74
C VAL A 17 -3.81 38.65 25.22
N PHE A 18 -3.80 37.61 26.05
CA PHE A 18 -3.82 36.22 25.54
C PHE A 18 -4.54 35.27 26.50
N SER A 19 -5.86 35.43 26.65
CA SER A 19 -6.71 34.26 26.91
C SER A 19 -7.06 33.61 25.57
N GLU A 20 -6.14 32.83 25.01
CA GLU A 20 -6.46 31.96 23.87
C GLU A 20 -7.67 31.07 24.25
N PRO A 21 -8.69 30.95 23.39
CA PRO A 21 -9.74 29.98 23.62
C PRO A 21 -9.08 28.61 23.60
N LYS A 22 -9.19 27.85 24.69
CA LYS A 22 -8.75 26.44 24.78
C LYS A 22 -9.23 25.72 23.52
N GLU A 23 -8.33 25.47 22.57
CA GLU A 23 -8.62 24.66 21.39
C GLU A 23 -9.26 23.38 21.89
N LYS A 24 -10.50 23.11 21.45
CA LYS A 24 -11.16 21.86 21.78
C LYS A 24 -10.24 20.74 21.27
N ARG A 25 -9.66 19.98 22.22
CA ARG A 25 -8.80 18.84 21.93
C ARG A 25 -9.53 17.96 20.92
N TYR A 26 -8.95 17.82 19.75
CA TYR A 26 -9.52 17.08 18.63
C TYR A 26 -9.99 15.68 19.09
N GLN A 27 -11.23 15.31 18.74
CA GLN A 27 -11.78 13.99 19.01
C GLN A 27 -12.40 13.43 17.72
N PRO A 28 -12.09 12.17 17.35
CA PRO A 28 -12.75 11.49 16.25
C PRO A 28 -14.26 11.47 16.42
N CYS A 29 -15.02 11.60 15.33
CA CYS A 29 -16.48 11.51 15.32
C CYS A 29 -17.01 10.06 15.43
N PHE A 30 -16.30 9.18 16.16
CA PHE A 30 -16.75 7.81 16.47
C PHE A 30 -16.30 7.38 17.87
N LYS A 31 -17.01 6.42 18.46
CA LYS A 31 -16.69 5.79 19.75
C LYS A 31 -16.05 4.43 19.52
N LYS A 32 -15.22 3.98 20.46
CA LYS A 32 -14.63 2.64 20.43
C LYS A 32 -15.66 1.50 20.49
N SER A 33 -16.84 1.78 21.04
CA SER A 33 -17.99 0.87 21.13
C SER A 33 -18.89 0.92 19.89
N ASP A 34 -18.54 1.69 18.86
CA ASP A 34 -19.36 1.75 17.66
C ASP A 34 -19.23 0.42 16.90
N PRO A 35 -20.32 -0.06 16.26
CA PRO A 35 -20.36 -1.39 15.63
C PRO A 35 -19.38 -1.54 14.46
N PHE A 36 -18.92 -0.42 13.88
CA PHE A 36 -17.91 -0.40 12.84
C PHE A 36 -16.47 -0.23 13.37
N VAL A 37 -16.28 -0.14 14.69
CA VAL A 37 -14.96 0.03 15.35
C VAL A 37 -14.66 -1.12 16.31
N GLU A 38 -15.61 -1.45 17.19
CA GLU A 38 -15.42 -2.42 18.27
C GLU A 38 -14.97 -3.81 17.77
N PRO A 39 -15.56 -4.39 16.71
CA PRO A 39 -15.14 -5.71 16.22
C PRO A 39 -13.68 -5.72 15.76
N LEU A 40 -13.18 -4.61 15.20
CA LEU A 40 -11.80 -4.50 14.71
C LEU A 40 -10.81 -4.20 15.84
N LEU A 41 -11.22 -3.43 16.84
CA LEU A 41 -10.40 -3.22 18.04
C LEU A 41 -10.21 -4.50 18.86
N ASN A 42 -11.20 -5.38 18.85
CA ASN A 42 -11.19 -6.65 19.60
C ASN A 42 -10.88 -7.87 18.73
N PHE A 43 -10.48 -7.66 17.47
CA PHE A 43 -10.20 -8.74 16.54
C PHE A 43 -9.12 -9.70 17.04
N ASP A 44 -9.39 -10.97 16.81
CA ASP A 44 -8.59 -12.14 17.10
C ASP A 44 -8.97 -13.21 16.06
N ALA A 45 -7.98 -13.73 15.33
CA ALA A 45 -8.21 -14.58 14.16
C ALA A 45 -8.92 -15.91 14.50
N ASP A 46 -8.80 -16.40 15.73
CA ASP A 46 -9.33 -17.71 16.15
C ASP A 46 -10.72 -17.60 16.80
N THR A 47 -11.01 -16.48 17.47
CA THR A 47 -12.19 -16.36 18.34
C THR A 47 -13.23 -15.33 17.87
N SER A 48 -12.87 -14.45 16.93
CA SER A 48 -13.78 -13.40 16.47
C SER A 48 -14.90 -13.92 15.58
N LYS A 49 -16.07 -13.30 15.70
CA LYS A 49 -17.19 -13.53 14.77
C LYS A 49 -16.94 -12.76 13.47
N MET A 50 -16.55 -13.48 12.42
CA MET A 50 -16.14 -12.86 11.16
C MET A 50 -17.25 -12.02 10.50
N GLU A 51 -18.53 -12.32 10.74
CA GLU A 51 -19.66 -11.52 10.24
C GLU A 51 -19.62 -10.07 10.76
N GLU A 52 -19.33 -9.89 12.04
CA GLU A 52 -19.21 -8.57 12.68
C GLU A 52 -17.96 -7.84 12.18
N VAL A 53 -16.85 -8.58 12.02
CA VAL A 53 -15.58 -8.05 11.48
C VAL A 53 -15.77 -7.58 10.04
N TYR A 54 -16.36 -8.40 9.17
CA TYR A 54 -16.58 -8.05 7.77
C TYR A 54 -17.56 -6.90 7.61
N SER A 55 -18.61 -6.83 8.45
CA SER A 55 -19.52 -5.68 8.48
C SER A 55 -18.78 -4.39 8.84
N ALA A 56 -17.93 -4.42 9.87
CA ALA A 56 -17.10 -3.29 10.27
C ALA A 56 -16.13 -2.87 9.16
N VAL A 57 -15.45 -3.82 8.51
CA VAL A 57 -14.54 -3.51 7.39
C VAL A 57 -15.31 -2.90 6.22
N SER A 58 -16.47 -3.46 5.87
CA SER A 58 -17.30 -2.95 4.78
C SER A 58 -17.70 -1.49 4.98
N HIS A 59 -17.93 -1.06 6.23
CA HIS A 59 -18.21 0.35 6.54
C HIS A 59 -17.05 1.26 6.12
N TRP A 60 -15.82 0.92 6.54
CA TRP A 60 -14.62 1.68 6.20
C TRP A 60 -14.27 1.59 4.71
N THR A 61 -14.52 0.44 4.08
CA THR A 61 -14.35 0.26 2.64
C THR A 61 -15.27 1.22 1.88
N GLN A 62 -16.53 1.34 2.29
CA GLN A 62 -17.47 2.25 1.65
C GLN A 62 -17.03 3.72 1.78
N ILE A 63 -16.55 4.13 2.95
CA ILE A 63 -15.99 5.48 3.13
C ILE A 63 -14.83 5.73 2.17
N ALA A 64 -13.88 4.79 2.07
CA ALA A 64 -12.74 4.90 1.17
C ALA A 64 -13.18 4.98 -0.31
N LEU A 65 -14.14 4.16 -0.72
CA LEU A 65 -14.70 4.18 -2.08
C LEU A 65 -15.41 5.50 -2.40
N ASP A 66 -16.19 6.04 -1.45
CA ASP A 66 -16.89 7.32 -1.62
C ASP A 66 -15.90 8.49 -1.77
N LEU A 67 -14.83 8.49 -0.97
CA LEU A 67 -13.74 9.46 -1.07
C LEU A 67 -13.04 9.36 -2.44
N LYS A 68 -12.74 8.14 -2.89
CA LYS A 68 -12.12 7.88 -4.20
C LYS A 68 -13.01 8.33 -5.35
N ALA A 69 -14.31 8.03 -5.30
CA ALA A 69 -15.27 8.44 -6.32
C ALA A 69 -15.38 9.97 -6.45
N LYS A 70 -15.23 10.70 -5.34
CA LYS A 70 -15.18 12.16 -5.32
C LYS A 70 -13.82 12.73 -5.74
N GLY A 71 -12.80 11.89 -5.90
CA GLY A 71 -11.42 12.31 -6.17
C GLY A 71 -10.75 13.01 -4.99
N TYR A 72 -11.15 12.66 -3.75
CA TYR A 72 -10.51 13.19 -2.54
C TYR A 72 -9.06 12.71 -2.45
N PRO A 73 -8.09 13.58 -2.15
CA PRO A 73 -6.68 13.19 -2.12
C PRO A 73 -6.40 12.20 -0.98
N ILE A 74 -5.66 11.13 -1.26
CA ILE A 74 -5.24 10.14 -0.25
C ILE A 74 -4.36 10.79 0.83
N ALA A 75 -3.52 11.76 0.43
CA ALA A 75 -2.73 12.58 1.33
C ALA A 75 -3.16 14.04 1.20
N GLU A 76 -3.66 14.61 2.31
CA GLU A 76 -3.92 16.04 2.40
C GLU A 76 -2.56 16.79 2.28
N GLY A 77 -2.39 17.49 1.16
CA GLY A 77 -1.30 18.43 0.96
C GLY A 77 -1.72 19.83 1.44
N ILE A 78 -0.95 20.85 1.06
CA ILE A 78 -1.29 22.22 1.40
C ILE A 78 -2.54 22.64 0.60
N ASN A 79 -3.68 22.80 1.29
CA ASN A 79 -4.94 23.33 0.79
C ASN A 79 -5.69 22.51 -0.29
N ASN A 80 -5.18 21.37 -0.76
CA ASN A 80 -5.82 20.56 -1.82
C ASN A 80 -7.19 19.97 -1.40
N TRP A 81 -7.43 19.82 -0.10
CA TRP A 81 -8.66 19.32 0.50
C TRP A 81 -9.75 20.39 0.72
N LYS A 82 -9.40 21.68 0.66
CA LYS A 82 -10.35 22.78 0.99
C LYS A 82 -11.51 22.92 0.01
N LYS A 83 -11.34 22.43 -1.22
CA LYS A 83 -12.34 22.47 -2.29
C LYS A 83 -13.50 21.49 -2.10
N PHE A 84 -13.36 20.51 -1.19
CA PHE A 84 -14.38 19.49 -0.95
C PHE A 84 -15.40 19.97 0.09
N ASP A 85 -16.62 19.43 0.03
CA ASP A 85 -17.69 19.76 0.97
C ASP A 85 -17.36 19.33 2.41
N ALA A 86 -18.14 19.81 3.38
CA ALA A 86 -17.90 19.54 4.80
C ALA A 86 -17.98 18.04 5.13
N LYS A 87 -18.95 17.32 4.54
CA LYS A 87 -19.15 15.88 4.79
C LYS A 87 -17.99 15.06 4.25
N THR A 88 -17.58 15.30 3.01
CA THR A 88 -16.43 14.58 2.42
C THR A 88 -15.14 14.78 3.22
N ARG A 89 -14.91 16.00 3.74
CA ARG A 89 -13.76 16.26 4.62
C ARG A 89 -13.90 15.58 5.98
N GLU A 90 -15.12 15.42 6.49
CA GLU A 90 -15.39 14.70 7.72
C GLU A 90 -15.16 13.20 7.55
N ASP A 91 -15.68 12.60 6.47
CA ASP A 91 -15.46 11.20 6.10
C ASP A 91 -13.96 10.88 5.97
N ALA A 92 -13.19 11.76 5.31
CA ALA A 92 -11.74 11.62 5.19
C ALA A 92 -11.01 11.63 6.53
N ARG A 93 -11.38 12.57 7.42
CA ARG A 93 -10.82 12.62 8.78
C ARG A 93 -11.21 11.40 9.61
N MET A 94 -12.46 10.95 9.51
CA MET A 94 -12.93 9.75 10.21
C MET A 94 -12.12 8.53 9.80
N LEU A 95 -11.85 8.35 8.50
CA LEU A 95 -11.02 7.25 8.01
C LEU A 95 -9.58 7.37 8.53
N ASP A 96 -8.96 8.56 8.50
CA ASP A 96 -7.61 8.76 9.02
C ASP A 96 -7.51 8.42 10.51
N ASP A 97 -8.46 8.91 11.32
CA ASP A 97 -8.55 8.66 12.76
C ASP A 97 -8.74 7.19 13.08
N PHE A 98 -9.55 6.49 12.30
CA PHE A 98 -9.74 5.06 12.45
C PHE A 98 -8.43 4.31 12.18
N LEU A 99 -7.72 4.62 11.09
CA LEU A 99 -6.44 3.99 10.77
C LEU A 99 -5.36 4.30 11.82
N ASN A 100 -5.41 5.47 12.48
CA ASN A 100 -4.52 5.83 13.59
C ASN A 100 -4.65 4.89 14.82
N LEU A 101 -5.77 4.17 14.96
CA LEU A 101 -5.93 3.16 16.02
C LEU A 101 -4.97 1.98 15.86
N PHE A 102 -4.63 1.63 14.61
CA PHE A 102 -3.82 0.44 14.28
C PHE A 102 -2.42 0.81 13.77
N ILE A 103 -2.29 1.92 13.05
CA ILE A 103 -1.00 2.45 12.56
C ILE A 103 -0.42 3.40 13.61
N SER A 104 -0.01 2.83 14.74
CA SER A 104 0.54 3.56 15.89
C SER A 104 2.05 3.33 16.04
N LYS A 105 2.69 4.00 17.02
CA LYS A 105 4.11 3.76 17.34
C LYS A 105 4.40 2.30 17.72
N ASN A 106 3.40 1.58 18.24
CA ASN A 106 3.53 0.22 18.73
C ASN A 106 3.26 -0.83 17.66
N LEU A 107 3.11 -0.43 16.38
CA LEU A 107 2.84 -1.36 15.28
C LEU A 107 3.89 -2.49 15.21
N TYR A 108 5.16 -2.20 15.50
CA TYR A 108 6.23 -3.20 15.51
C TYR A 108 6.34 -4.03 16.80
N ALA A 109 5.56 -3.69 17.83
CA ALA A 109 5.66 -4.29 19.15
C ALA A 109 4.46 -5.18 19.50
N GLN A 110 3.41 -5.19 18.68
CA GLN A 110 2.18 -5.93 18.93
C GLN A 110 1.71 -6.61 17.64
N ASP A 111 1.35 -7.89 17.73
CA ASP A 111 0.87 -8.66 16.57
C ASP A 111 -0.57 -8.28 16.18
N LYS A 112 -1.39 -7.88 17.16
CA LYS A 112 -2.82 -7.60 16.96
C LYS A 112 -3.10 -6.49 15.92
N PRO A 113 -2.44 -5.32 15.94
CA PRO A 113 -2.62 -4.33 14.88
C PRO A 113 -2.28 -4.85 13.47
N TYR A 114 -1.28 -5.74 13.35
CA TYR A 114 -0.91 -6.32 12.06
C TYR A 114 -2.02 -7.21 11.49
N GLU A 115 -2.67 -8.02 12.33
CA GLU A 115 -3.80 -8.85 11.92
C GLU A 115 -4.99 -8.02 11.43
N VAL A 116 -5.34 -6.95 12.14
CA VAL A 116 -6.41 -6.03 11.72
C VAL A 116 -6.08 -5.38 10.39
N LEU A 117 -4.83 -4.92 10.20
CA LEU A 117 -4.40 -4.33 8.92
C LEU A 117 -4.49 -5.34 7.77
N ARG A 118 -4.20 -6.63 7.99
CA ARG A 118 -4.37 -7.67 6.95
C ARG A 118 -5.83 -7.81 6.50
N VAL A 119 -6.77 -7.81 7.44
CA VAL A 119 -8.21 -7.89 7.13
C VAL A 119 -8.69 -6.62 6.41
N LEU A 120 -8.20 -5.45 6.83
CA LEU A 120 -8.50 -4.17 6.17
C LEU A 120 -7.96 -4.10 4.74
N ILE A 121 -6.71 -4.55 4.51
CA ILE A 121 -6.10 -4.64 3.17
C ILE A 121 -6.92 -5.56 2.26
N ALA A 122 -7.39 -6.69 2.81
CA ALA A 122 -8.27 -7.61 2.10
C ALA A 122 -9.72 -7.09 1.96
N GLN A 123 -10.04 -5.90 2.49
CA GLN A 123 -11.36 -5.29 2.49
C GLN A 123 -12.49 -6.24 2.96
N GLY A 124 -12.18 -7.09 3.95
CA GLY A 124 -13.14 -8.04 4.53
C GLY A 124 -13.36 -9.30 3.69
N THR A 125 -12.45 -9.61 2.76
CA THR A 125 -12.42 -10.91 2.07
C THR A 125 -11.47 -11.88 2.78
N PRO A 126 -11.80 -13.19 2.84
CA PRO A 126 -10.88 -14.21 3.34
C PRO A 126 -9.54 -14.16 2.60
N TYR A 127 -8.43 -14.36 3.32
CA TYR A 127 -7.09 -14.20 2.75
C TYR A 127 -6.84 -15.01 1.47
N LEU A 128 -7.33 -16.26 1.40
CA LEU A 128 -7.15 -17.11 0.23
C LEU A 128 -7.94 -16.57 -0.99
N GLU A 129 -9.16 -16.10 -0.78
CA GLU A 129 -9.98 -15.49 -1.84
C GLU A 129 -9.37 -14.16 -2.30
N PHE A 130 -8.90 -13.33 -1.37
CA PHE A 130 -8.18 -12.10 -1.69
C PHE A 130 -6.94 -12.39 -2.54
N LYS A 131 -6.13 -13.39 -2.13
CA LYS A 131 -4.93 -13.80 -2.84
C LYS A 131 -5.24 -14.27 -4.25
N GLU A 132 -6.25 -15.13 -4.41
CA GLU A 132 -6.69 -15.62 -5.72
C GLU A 132 -7.18 -14.46 -6.61
N LYS A 133 -7.96 -13.54 -6.04
CA LYS A 133 -8.43 -12.34 -6.73
C LYS A 133 -7.27 -11.48 -7.22
N MET A 134 -6.28 -11.22 -6.35
CA MET A 134 -5.09 -10.44 -6.70
C MET A 134 -4.21 -11.15 -7.74
N SER A 135 -4.11 -12.49 -7.71
CA SER A 135 -3.33 -13.22 -8.72
C SER A 135 -3.93 -13.16 -10.13
N ARG A 136 -5.25 -12.94 -10.26
CA ARG A 136 -5.90 -12.80 -11.58
C ARG A 136 -5.60 -11.48 -12.27
N VAL A 137 -5.11 -10.51 -11.51
CA VAL A 137 -4.77 -9.17 -11.98
C VAL A 137 -3.27 -8.90 -11.88
N ASP A 138 -2.51 -9.88 -11.35
CA ASP A 138 -1.06 -9.89 -11.43
C ASP A 138 -0.67 -10.09 -12.89
N PHE A 139 -0.17 -9.02 -13.49
CA PHE A 139 0.15 -8.97 -14.91
C PHE A 139 1.52 -8.35 -15.09
N SER A 140 2.38 -9.09 -15.78
CA SER A 140 3.68 -8.62 -16.21
C SER A 140 3.81 -8.84 -17.70
N ILE A 141 4.36 -7.85 -18.40
CA ILE A 141 4.70 -8.00 -19.83
C ILE A 141 5.81 -9.03 -20.02
N LYS A 142 6.67 -9.22 -19.00
CA LYS A 142 7.75 -10.19 -19.00
C LYS A 142 7.40 -11.36 -18.10
N CYS A 143 7.77 -12.57 -18.50
CA CYS A 143 7.61 -13.74 -17.65
C CYS A 143 8.51 -13.61 -16.41
N ASN A 144 7.92 -13.79 -15.23
CA ASN A 144 8.63 -13.72 -13.95
C ASN A 144 9.11 -15.10 -13.45
N THR A 145 8.96 -16.16 -14.27
CA THR A 145 9.44 -17.49 -13.90
C THR A 145 10.95 -17.47 -13.79
N ILE A 146 11.43 -17.68 -12.57
CA ILE A 146 12.83 -17.93 -12.24
C ILE A 146 12.99 -19.39 -11.84
N TRP A 147 14.19 -19.94 -12.04
CA TRP A 147 14.52 -21.29 -11.61
C TRP A 147 15.92 -21.36 -11.05
N GLU A 148 16.11 -22.36 -10.18
CA GLU A 148 17.39 -22.73 -9.60
C GLU A 148 18.11 -23.77 -10.47
N ASN A 149 19.19 -24.35 -9.96
CA ASN A 149 20.01 -25.30 -10.70
C ASN A 149 19.22 -26.56 -11.10
N ASP A 150 19.66 -27.16 -12.20
CA ASP A 150 19.13 -28.40 -12.80
C ASP A 150 17.65 -28.33 -13.23
N ALA A 151 17.09 -27.13 -13.34
CA ALA A 151 15.78 -26.92 -13.95
C ALA A 151 15.84 -27.08 -15.47
N VAL A 152 14.72 -27.50 -16.06
CA VAL A 152 14.57 -27.64 -17.51
C VAL A 152 14.21 -26.29 -18.10
N ALA A 153 14.95 -25.87 -19.11
CA ALA A 153 14.69 -24.67 -19.87
C ALA A 153 14.84 -24.93 -21.38
N TYR A 154 14.28 -24.03 -22.17
CA TYR A 154 14.22 -24.14 -23.62
C TYR A 154 14.90 -22.94 -24.27
N ARG A 155 15.72 -23.17 -25.29
CA ARG A 155 16.30 -22.13 -26.13
C ARG A 155 15.78 -22.28 -27.54
N CYS A 156 15.02 -21.31 -28.03
CA CYS A 156 14.56 -21.31 -29.43
C CYS A 156 15.46 -20.41 -30.28
N ASN A 157 16.36 -21.01 -31.07
CA ASN A 157 17.31 -20.28 -31.92
C ASN A 157 16.60 -19.49 -33.03
N THR A 158 15.42 -19.95 -33.46
CA THR A 158 14.60 -19.23 -34.45
C THR A 158 14.07 -17.90 -33.91
N CYS A 159 13.62 -17.88 -32.65
CA CYS A 159 13.01 -16.70 -32.04
C CYS A 159 14.02 -15.82 -31.29
N ALA A 160 15.17 -16.37 -30.91
CA ALA A 160 16.21 -15.66 -30.17
C ALA A 160 16.81 -14.50 -30.98
N LEU A 161 17.11 -13.41 -30.28
CA LEU A 161 18.03 -12.36 -30.72
C LEU A 161 19.44 -12.57 -30.16
N THR A 162 19.55 -13.29 -29.03
CA THR A 162 20.83 -13.59 -28.38
C THR A 162 20.97 -15.08 -28.09
N PRO A 163 22.19 -15.64 -28.09
CA PRO A 163 22.41 -17.06 -27.83
C PRO A 163 22.14 -17.48 -26.38
N CYS A 164 21.94 -16.51 -25.47
CA CYS A 164 21.68 -16.76 -24.05
C CYS A 164 20.19 -16.88 -23.72
N MET A 165 19.30 -16.56 -24.68
CA MET A 165 17.85 -16.55 -24.46
C MET A 165 17.35 -17.92 -23.98
N SER A 166 16.49 -17.91 -22.97
CA SER A 166 15.88 -19.09 -22.38
C SER A 166 14.41 -18.88 -22.03
N LEU A 167 13.58 -19.90 -22.24
CA LEU A 167 12.15 -19.92 -21.95
C LEU A 167 11.85 -20.99 -20.91
N CYS A 168 10.91 -20.70 -20.01
CA CYS A 168 10.26 -21.73 -19.22
C CYS A 168 9.35 -22.59 -20.10
N GLU A 169 9.00 -23.77 -19.60
CA GLU A 169 8.14 -24.74 -20.31
C GLU A 169 6.80 -24.13 -20.74
N SER A 170 6.13 -23.41 -19.83
CA SER A 170 4.82 -22.81 -20.12
C SER A 170 4.86 -21.80 -21.26
N CYS A 171 5.90 -20.96 -21.33
CA CYS A 171 6.04 -19.99 -22.42
C CYS A 171 6.46 -20.68 -23.73
N PHE A 172 7.32 -21.69 -23.66
CA PHE A 172 7.74 -22.49 -24.81
C PHE A 172 6.54 -23.18 -25.48
N ASP A 173 5.69 -23.82 -24.68
CA ASP A 173 4.52 -24.54 -25.18
C ASP A 173 3.43 -23.59 -25.68
N ALA A 174 3.14 -22.51 -24.94
CA ALA A 174 2.05 -21.60 -25.25
C ALA A 174 2.19 -20.86 -26.59
N ASN A 175 3.41 -20.70 -27.10
CA ASN A 175 3.67 -20.09 -28.42
C ASN A 175 4.10 -21.12 -29.50
N GLY A 176 4.04 -22.42 -29.20
CA GLY A 176 4.31 -23.47 -30.20
C GLY A 176 5.76 -23.56 -30.66
N HIS A 177 6.73 -23.26 -29.79
CA HIS A 177 8.16 -23.28 -30.14
C HIS A 177 8.71 -24.68 -30.50
N ALA A 178 7.97 -25.75 -30.20
CA ALA A 178 8.32 -27.12 -30.58
C ALA A 178 8.48 -27.34 -32.10
N GLY A 179 7.88 -26.47 -32.93
CA GLY A 179 8.03 -26.49 -34.39
C GLY A 179 9.24 -25.74 -34.93
N HIS A 180 10.03 -25.10 -34.08
CA HIS A 180 11.19 -24.27 -34.46
C HIS A 180 12.52 -25.01 -34.28
N ASP A 181 13.62 -24.34 -34.65
CA ASP A 181 14.95 -24.76 -34.18
C ASP A 181 15.09 -24.39 -32.71
N TYR A 182 15.13 -25.40 -31.84
CA TYR A 182 15.25 -25.22 -30.41
C TYR A 182 16.11 -26.29 -29.75
N THR A 183 16.58 -26.00 -28.54
CA THR A 183 17.30 -26.91 -27.66
C THR A 183 16.65 -26.92 -26.29
N ARG A 184 16.34 -28.11 -25.77
CA ARG A 184 16.01 -28.32 -24.37
C ARG A 184 17.29 -28.58 -23.59
N PHE A 185 17.51 -27.87 -22.49
CA PHE A 185 18.71 -28.01 -21.68
C PHE A 185 18.40 -27.97 -20.19
N PHE A 186 19.32 -28.50 -19.38
CA PHE A 186 19.30 -28.35 -17.93
C PHE A 186 20.12 -27.13 -17.54
N SER A 187 19.52 -26.17 -16.84
CA SER A 187 20.18 -24.94 -16.43
C SER A 187 21.06 -25.19 -15.22
N ARG A 188 22.39 -25.11 -15.38
CA ARG A 188 23.33 -25.44 -14.29
C ARG A 188 23.54 -24.34 -13.26
N GLU A 189 23.22 -23.09 -13.60
CA GLU A 189 23.50 -21.89 -12.80
C GLU A 189 22.22 -21.10 -12.51
N GLY A 190 21.06 -21.77 -12.48
CA GLY A 190 19.75 -21.13 -12.41
C GLY A 190 19.41 -20.36 -13.68
N GLY A 191 18.37 -19.54 -13.66
CA GLY A 191 17.96 -18.72 -14.79
C GLY A 191 16.58 -18.09 -14.65
N ALA A 192 16.18 -17.35 -15.67
CA ALA A 192 14.89 -16.69 -15.75
C ALA A 192 14.34 -16.78 -17.17
N CYS A 193 13.01 -16.80 -17.29
CA CYS A 193 12.35 -16.81 -18.58
C CYS A 193 12.49 -15.45 -19.28
N ASP A 194 12.87 -15.48 -20.55
CA ASP A 194 13.05 -14.29 -21.38
C ASP A 194 11.78 -13.91 -22.19
N CYS A 195 10.68 -14.63 -22.02
CA CYS A 195 9.43 -14.35 -22.72
C CYS A 195 8.94 -12.94 -22.42
N GLY A 196 8.63 -12.16 -23.46
CA GLY A 196 8.23 -10.75 -23.35
C GLY A 196 9.40 -9.76 -23.32
N ASN A 197 10.65 -10.21 -23.26
CA ASN A 197 11.83 -9.33 -23.27
C ASN A 197 12.36 -9.09 -24.69
N GLN A 198 11.93 -7.99 -25.33
CA GLN A 198 12.26 -7.70 -26.73
C GLN A 198 13.75 -7.41 -26.99
N ASP A 199 14.57 -7.27 -25.94
CA ASP A 199 16.02 -7.16 -26.07
C ASP A 199 16.68 -8.51 -26.43
N VAL A 200 15.99 -9.64 -26.20
CA VAL A 200 16.59 -11.00 -26.32
C VAL A 200 15.73 -12.01 -27.10
N ILE A 201 14.43 -11.75 -27.26
CA ILE A 201 13.51 -12.56 -28.09
C ILE A 201 12.75 -11.65 -29.06
N ARG A 202 12.50 -12.14 -30.27
CA ARG A 202 11.65 -11.45 -31.26
C ARG A 202 10.19 -11.44 -30.79
N GLU A 203 9.42 -10.45 -31.22
CA GLU A 203 8.00 -10.32 -30.86
C GLU A 203 7.18 -11.58 -31.18
N GLN A 204 7.40 -12.19 -32.35
CA GLN A 204 6.78 -13.45 -32.78
C GLN A 204 7.12 -14.67 -31.88
N GLY A 205 8.12 -14.53 -31.01
CA GLY A 205 8.54 -15.53 -30.03
C GLY A 205 7.87 -15.36 -28.66
N ASN A 206 7.11 -14.30 -28.43
CA ASN A 206 6.39 -14.13 -27.17
C ASN A 206 5.17 -15.07 -27.12
N CYS A 207 4.86 -15.62 -25.94
CA CYS A 207 3.58 -16.29 -25.73
C CYS A 207 2.42 -15.29 -25.59
N PRO A 208 1.16 -15.73 -25.75
CA PRO A 208 0.00 -14.82 -25.69
C PRO A 208 -0.16 -14.03 -24.38
N GLU A 209 0.42 -14.52 -23.29
CA GLU A 209 0.35 -13.90 -21.96
C GLU A 209 1.45 -12.86 -21.70
N HIS A 210 2.49 -12.78 -22.55
CA HIS A 210 3.64 -11.91 -22.36
C HIS A 210 3.98 -11.13 -23.65
N GLY A 211 4.65 -9.98 -23.53
CA GLY A 211 4.93 -9.07 -24.64
C GLY A 211 3.83 -8.02 -24.86
N ASP A 212 4.05 -7.11 -25.79
CA ASP A 212 3.23 -5.90 -25.93
C ASP A 212 1.79 -6.20 -26.42
N GLU A 213 1.60 -7.32 -27.12
CA GLU A 213 0.29 -7.79 -27.59
C GLU A 213 -0.51 -8.53 -26.51
N SER A 214 0.06 -8.75 -25.32
CA SER A 214 -0.63 -9.43 -24.23
C SER A 214 -1.79 -8.60 -23.69
N LYS A 215 -2.90 -9.27 -23.39
CA LYS A 215 -4.11 -8.59 -22.88
C LYS A 215 -3.94 -8.30 -21.40
N ARG A 216 -3.58 -7.05 -21.09
CA ARG A 216 -3.58 -6.59 -19.70
C ARG A 216 -4.99 -6.76 -19.08
N PRO A 217 -5.12 -7.50 -17.96
CA PRO A 217 -6.38 -7.58 -17.25
C PRO A 217 -6.78 -6.18 -16.77
N LYS A 218 -8.07 -5.87 -16.83
CA LYS A 218 -8.57 -4.64 -16.22
C LYS A 218 -8.46 -4.80 -14.70
N TYR A 219 -7.66 -3.95 -14.07
CA TYR A 219 -7.58 -3.88 -12.63
C TYR A 219 -8.36 -2.68 -12.13
N GLU A 220 -9.44 -2.95 -11.40
CA GLU A 220 -10.20 -1.92 -10.71
C GLU A 220 -9.56 -1.66 -9.35
N MET A 221 -8.98 -0.48 -9.16
CA MET A 221 -8.30 -0.08 -7.93
C MET A 221 -9.25 0.04 -6.71
N ASN A 222 -10.52 -0.32 -6.87
CA ASN A 222 -11.52 -0.42 -5.81
C ASN A 222 -11.30 -1.66 -4.92
N ASP A 223 -10.61 -2.68 -5.45
CA ASP A 223 -10.37 -3.95 -4.75
C ASP A 223 -9.35 -3.83 -3.60
N VAL A 224 -8.60 -2.74 -3.57
CA VAL A 224 -7.56 -2.44 -2.56
C VAL A 224 -7.63 -0.97 -2.10
N CYS A 225 -8.81 -0.35 -2.19
CA CYS A 225 -9.00 1.06 -1.90
C CYS A 225 -8.53 1.45 -0.49
N ILE A 226 -8.86 0.66 0.54
CA ILE A 226 -8.33 0.91 1.91
C ILE A 226 -6.81 0.78 1.95
N ALA A 227 -6.24 -0.17 1.21
CA ALA A 227 -4.80 -0.42 1.21
C ALA A 227 -4.00 0.79 0.72
N GLU A 228 -4.54 1.61 -0.20
CA GLU A 228 -3.91 2.86 -0.64
C GLU A 228 -3.68 3.83 0.53
N TYR A 229 -4.67 3.97 1.43
CA TYR A 229 -4.56 4.81 2.63
C TYR A 229 -3.60 4.21 3.67
N ILE A 230 -3.67 2.89 3.89
CA ILE A 230 -2.78 2.18 4.81
C ILE A 230 -1.32 2.33 4.38
N VAL A 231 -1.00 2.03 3.11
CA VAL A 231 0.36 2.11 2.58
C VAL A 231 0.88 3.55 2.67
N MET A 232 0.07 4.54 2.29
CA MET A 232 0.49 5.94 2.38
C MET A 232 0.80 6.36 3.83
N LYS A 233 -0.06 5.99 4.79
CA LYS A 233 0.17 6.31 6.21
C LYS A 233 1.40 5.58 6.76
N LEU A 234 1.61 4.31 6.39
CA LEU A 234 2.80 3.55 6.77
C LEU A 234 4.09 4.19 6.23
N LEU A 235 4.09 4.64 4.97
CA LEU A 235 5.24 5.34 4.37
C LEU A 235 5.58 6.63 5.11
N VAL A 236 4.58 7.46 5.41
CA VAL A 236 4.77 8.70 6.19
C VAL A 236 5.27 8.38 7.60
N ARG A 237 4.70 7.36 8.24
CA ARG A 237 5.11 6.94 9.59
C ARG A 237 6.55 6.44 9.62
N LEU A 238 6.91 5.59 8.67
CA LEU A 238 8.27 5.07 8.49
C LEU A 238 9.28 6.22 8.33
N PHE A 239 8.94 7.19 7.48
CA PHE A 239 9.77 8.37 7.27
C PHE A 239 9.95 9.19 8.56
N LEU A 240 8.87 9.42 9.31
CA LEU A 240 8.94 10.15 10.59
C LEU A 240 9.78 9.39 11.62
N ASP A 241 9.62 8.08 11.71
CA ASP A 241 10.39 7.23 12.62
C ASP A 241 11.89 7.25 12.29
N TYR A 242 12.24 7.16 11.01
CA TYR A 242 13.63 7.26 10.56
C TYR A 242 14.24 8.64 10.84
N ARG A 243 13.42 9.69 10.89
CA ARG A 243 13.86 11.06 11.24
C ARG A 243 13.91 11.30 12.75
N GLY A 244 13.62 10.31 13.59
CA GLY A 244 13.55 10.47 15.04
C GLY A 244 12.35 11.29 15.53
N TRP A 245 11.33 11.50 14.67
CA TRP A 245 10.06 12.12 15.04
C TRP A 245 9.17 11.12 15.80
N LEU A 246 9.65 10.70 16.97
CA LEU A 246 8.75 10.23 18.00
C LEU A 246 7.95 11.46 18.44
N TRP A 247 6.68 11.55 18.05
CA TRP A 247 5.75 12.58 18.54
C TRP A 247 5.92 12.71 20.06
N SER A 248 6.68 13.71 20.50
CA SER A 248 6.81 14.07 21.90
C SER A 248 5.53 14.83 22.20
N HIS A 249 4.65 14.20 22.98
CA HIS A 249 3.74 15.00 23.77
C HIS A 249 4.63 15.90 24.63
N ARG A 250 4.78 17.16 24.20
CA ARG A 250 5.44 18.21 24.96
C ARG A 250 4.84 18.20 26.37
N ASP A 251 5.70 17.85 27.32
CA ASP A 251 5.96 18.63 28.53
C ASP A 251 4.73 19.07 29.33
N PHE A 252 4.25 18.17 30.20
CA PHE A 252 3.89 18.61 31.54
C PHE A 252 5.11 18.32 32.43
N PRO A 253 5.77 19.34 33.02
CA PRO A 253 6.78 19.06 34.04
C PRO A 253 6.06 18.38 35.20
N ALA A 254 6.49 17.15 35.50
CA ALA A 254 6.18 16.53 36.78
C ALA A 254 6.73 17.47 37.85
N LYS A 255 5.83 18.12 38.61
CA LYS A 255 6.21 18.84 39.81
C LYS A 255 6.80 17.83 40.79
N VAL A 256 8.07 18.03 41.13
CA VAL A 256 8.72 17.50 42.34
C VAL A 256 8.08 18.15 43.56
#